data_AF-A0A2S9K9Z7-F1
#
_entry.id   AF-A0A2S9K9Z7-F1
#
_cell.length_a   1.000
_cell.length_b   1.000
_cell.length_c   1.000
_cell.angle_alpha   90.00
_cell.angle_beta   90.00
_cell.angle_gamma   90.00
#
_symmetry.space_group_name_H-M   'P 1'
#
loop_
_entity.id
_entity.type
_entity.pdbx_description
1 polymer ?
#
loop_
_entity_poly.entity_id
_entity_poly.type
_entity_poly.pdbx_seq_one_letter_code
_entity_poly.pdbx_strand_id
1 'polypeptide(L)'
;MAGLLTDLCTYKRALPTGAPSSPILAYWANCGLFETLDQRGNALQLKLSVYVDDITLSGDAIPRSLIDQVEGIVKSHGHTLSEHKTKIFGPGRPKHVTGVVISGGALRVPHTRFRKARAIRAAFDAEKDDQRRELLAAKLCGLLGEAAFLDARYKRMAIDSVKLLAAAKAKLPPSLARPIAGKHKRTISPTKR
;
A
#
# COMPACT_ATOMS: atom_id res chain seq x y z
N MET A 1 20.75 -22.50 -16.89
CA MET A 1 19.77 -21.41 -17.08
C MET A 1 19.28 -20.84 -15.76
N ALA A 2 18.68 -21.64 -14.86
CA ALA A 2 18.15 -21.13 -13.58
C ALA A 2 19.19 -20.42 -12.69
N GLY A 3 20.38 -20.99 -12.50
CA GLY A 3 21.42 -20.37 -11.65
C GLY A 3 21.87 -18.98 -12.12
N LEU A 4 22.06 -18.80 -13.44
CA LEU A 4 22.49 -17.53 -14.02
C LEU A 4 21.42 -16.42 -13.88
N LEU A 5 20.14 -16.79 -13.99
CA LEU A 5 19.03 -15.86 -13.74
C LEU A 5 18.91 -15.52 -12.25
N THR A 6 19.15 -16.49 -11.36
CA THR A 6 19.21 -16.27 -9.91
C THR A 6 20.34 -15.32 -9.55
N ASP A 7 21.54 -15.50 -10.11
CA ASP A 7 22.69 -14.61 -9.85
C ASP A 7 22.47 -13.19 -10.39
N LEU A 8 21.71 -13.05 -11.48
CA LEU A 8 21.35 -11.74 -12.04
C LEU A 8 20.25 -11.03 -11.23
N CYS A 9 19.34 -11.79 -10.63
CA CYS A 9 18.18 -11.26 -9.91
C CYS A 9 18.36 -11.20 -8.39
N THR A 10 19.42 -11.79 -7.83
CA THR A 10 19.68 -11.81 -6.39
C THR A 10 21.04 -11.21 -6.06
N TYR A 11 21.13 -10.51 -4.94
CA TYR A 11 22.38 -10.03 -4.37
C TYR A 11 22.60 -10.75 -3.04
N LYS A 12 23.76 -11.41 -2.86
CA LYS A 12 24.04 -12.24 -1.67
C LYS A 12 22.94 -13.27 -1.37
N ARG A 13 22.39 -13.90 -2.42
CA ARG A 13 21.28 -14.87 -2.36
C ARG A 13 19.96 -14.31 -1.78
N ALA A 14 19.83 -12.99 -1.74
CA ALA A 14 18.60 -12.30 -1.35
C ALA A 14 18.09 -11.44 -2.53
N LEU A 15 16.77 -11.26 -2.62
CA LEU A 15 16.21 -10.33 -3.60
C LEU A 15 16.62 -8.89 -3.24
N PRO A 16 17.19 -8.12 -4.18
CA PRO A 16 17.62 -6.75 -3.91
C PRO A 16 16.40 -5.86 -3.66
N THR A 17 16.50 -5.00 -2.64
CA THR A 17 15.48 -4.00 -2.34
C THR A 17 15.48 -2.93 -3.42
N GLY A 18 14.33 -2.74 -4.08
CA GLY A 18 14.15 -1.73 -5.12
C GLY A 18 14.33 -2.20 -6.56
N ALA A 19 14.70 -3.47 -6.82
CA ALA A 19 14.65 -3.99 -8.17
C ALA A 19 13.19 -4.25 -8.60
N PRO A 20 12.79 -3.91 -9.84
CA PRO A 20 11.41 -4.05 -10.31
C PRO A 20 10.97 -5.52 -10.42
N SER A 21 11.91 -6.46 -10.56
CA SER A 21 11.65 -7.90 -10.60
C SER A 21 11.50 -8.54 -9.23
N SER A 22 12.00 -7.92 -8.15
CA SER A 22 11.99 -8.53 -6.82
C SER A 22 10.58 -8.88 -6.31
N PRO A 23 9.55 -8.00 -6.42
CA PRO A 23 8.22 -8.31 -5.90
C PRO A 23 7.57 -9.52 -6.57
N ILE A 24 7.70 -9.64 -7.90
CA ILE A 24 7.10 -10.75 -8.64
C ILE A 24 7.86 -12.06 -8.39
N LEU A 25 9.18 -12.01 -8.27
CA LEU A 25 9.99 -13.18 -7.92
C LEU A 25 9.70 -13.67 -6.49
N ALA A 26 9.51 -12.76 -5.54
CA ALA A 26 9.12 -13.10 -4.17
C ALA A 26 7.76 -13.83 -4.13
N TYR A 27 6.80 -13.38 -4.95
CA TYR A 27 5.50 -14.05 -5.06
C TYR A 27 5.65 -15.48 -5.60
N TRP A 28 6.37 -15.66 -6.71
CA TRP A 28 6.54 -16.98 -7.33
C TRP A 28 7.32 -17.96 -6.46
N ALA A 29 8.36 -17.48 -5.78
CA ALA A 29 9.13 -18.29 -4.84
C ALA A 29 8.27 -18.83 -3.69
N ASN A 30 7.18 -18.15 -3.35
CA ASN A 30 6.30 -18.50 -2.24
C ASN A 30 4.94 -19.08 -2.67
N CYS A 31 4.73 -19.36 -3.96
CA CYS A 31 3.44 -19.87 -4.44
C CYS A 31 3.01 -21.17 -3.74
N GLY A 32 3.92 -22.13 -3.54
CA GLY A 32 3.59 -23.37 -2.82
C GLY A 32 3.15 -23.14 -1.36
N LEU A 33 3.73 -22.15 -0.68
CA LEU A 33 3.30 -21.73 0.65
C LEU A 33 1.87 -21.19 0.60
N PHE A 34 1.59 -20.28 -0.34
CA PHE A 34 0.26 -19.68 -0.48
C PHE A 34 -0.81 -20.71 -0.85
N GLU A 35 -0.50 -21.66 -1.74
CA GLU A 35 -1.41 -22.76 -2.09
C GLU A 35 -1.74 -23.65 -0.89
N THR A 36 -0.73 -24.00 -0.08
CA THR A 36 -0.94 -24.80 1.13
C THR A 36 -1.81 -24.07 2.14
N LEU A 37 -1.58 -22.76 2.33
CA LEU A 37 -2.39 -21.92 3.19
C LEU A 37 -3.82 -21.76 2.66
N ASP A 38 -4.01 -21.64 1.35
CA ASP A 38 -5.32 -21.51 0.72
C ASP A 38 -6.13 -22.79 0.87
N GLN A 39 -5.53 -23.95 0.61
CA GLN A 39 -6.16 -25.25 0.84
C GLN A 39 -6.60 -25.40 2.31
N ARG A 40 -5.74 -25.00 3.25
CA ARG A 40 -6.07 -25.03 4.67
C ARG A 40 -7.20 -24.07 5.04
N GLY A 41 -7.17 -22.86 4.48
CA GLY A 41 -8.23 -21.86 4.66
C GLY A 41 -9.56 -22.37 4.13
N ASN A 42 -9.58 -22.89 2.90
CA ASN A 42 -10.78 -23.41 2.24
C ASN A 42 -11.42 -24.57 3.02
N ALA A 43 -10.60 -25.48 3.59
CA ALA A 43 -11.09 -26.56 4.45
C ALA A 43 -11.82 -26.06 5.72
N LEU A 44 -11.55 -24.82 6.12
CA LEU A 44 -12.19 -24.14 7.25
C LEU A 44 -13.19 -23.05 6.80
N GLN A 45 -13.53 -23.00 5.52
CA GLN A 45 -14.39 -21.95 4.91
C GLN A 45 -13.84 -20.53 5.12
N LEU A 46 -12.52 -20.38 5.18
CA LEU A 46 -11.82 -19.11 5.28
C LEU A 46 -11.31 -18.69 3.91
N LYS A 47 -11.41 -17.39 3.62
CA LYS A 47 -10.85 -16.75 2.44
C LYS A 47 -9.45 -16.24 2.71
N LEU A 48 -8.48 -16.66 1.89
CA LEU A 48 -7.13 -16.13 1.86
C LEU A 48 -7.06 -14.85 1.01
N SER A 49 -6.22 -13.91 1.42
CA SER A 49 -5.82 -12.74 0.63
C SER A 49 -4.35 -12.48 0.87
N VAL A 50 -3.58 -12.34 -0.22
CA VAL A 50 -2.13 -12.13 -0.18
C VAL A 50 -1.81 -10.81 -0.86
N TYR A 51 -1.04 -9.96 -0.17
CA TYR A 51 -0.49 -8.73 -0.71
C TYR A 51 1.01 -8.67 -0.43
N VAL A 52 1.82 -9.01 -1.43
CA VAL A 52 3.27 -9.16 -1.28
C VAL A 52 3.55 -10.16 -0.14
N ASP A 53 4.11 -9.71 0.99
CA ASP A 53 4.44 -10.55 2.15
C ASP A 53 3.31 -10.59 3.20
N ASP A 54 2.28 -9.76 3.04
CA ASP A 54 1.15 -9.69 3.99
C ASP A 54 0.09 -10.74 3.61
N ILE A 55 -0.13 -11.70 4.51
CA ILE A 55 -1.15 -12.74 4.39
C ILE A 55 -2.32 -12.43 5.33
N THR A 56 -3.54 -12.51 4.83
CA THR A 56 -4.77 -12.37 5.62
C THR A 56 -5.72 -13.54 5.38
N LEU A 57 -6.19 -14.18 6.45
CA LEU A 57 -7.26 -15.17 6.44
C LEU A 57 -8.50 -14.57 7.11
N SER A 58 -9.66 -14.72 6.48
CA SER A 58 -10.92 -14.15 6.97
C SER A 58 -12.10 -15.09 6.74
N GLY A 59 -13.06 -15.10 7.66
CA GLY A 59 -14.29 -15.90 7.58
C GLY A 59 -15.11 -15.75 8.86
N ASP A 60 -16.21 -16.49 8.95
CA ASP A 60 -17.19 -16.34 10.04
C ASP A 60 -16.68 -16.89 11.38
N ALA A 61 -15.97 -18.03 11.33
CA ALA A 61 -15.41 -18.69 12.50
C ALA A 61 -13.93 -18.99 12.29
N ILE A 62 -13.07 -18.36 13.11
CA ILE A 62 -11.63 -18.59 13.09
C ILE A 62 -11.25 -19.44 14.30
N PRO A 63 -10.83 -20.71 14.11
CA PRO A 63 -10.42 -21.55 15.22
C PRO A 63 -9.11 -21.05 15.82
N ARG A 64 -8.96 -21.16 17.14
CA ARG A 64 -7.71 -20.73 17.84
C ARG A 64 -6.49 -21.50 17.35
N SER A 65 -6.68 -22.77 16.99
CA SER A 65 -5.63 -23.65 16.45
C SER A 65 -5.17 -23.25 15.03
N LEU A 66 -5.83 -22.29 14.37
CA LEU A 66 -5.40 -21.82 13.05
C LEU A 66 -4.01 -21.20 13.10
N ILE A 67 -3.67 -20.46 14.17
CA ILE A 67 -2.34 -19.85 14.28
C ILE A 67 -1.26 -20.93 14.26
N ASP A 68 -1.39 -21.94 15.10
CA ASP A 68 -0.38 -23.00 15.22
C ASP A 68 -0.24 -23.77 13.89
N GLN A 69 -1.35 -23.98 13.18
CA GLN A 69 -1.35 -24.62 11.87
C GLN A 69 -0.66 -23.77 10.80
N VAL A 70 -0.96 -22.47 10.76
CA VAL A 70 -0.32 -21.52 9.85
C VAL A 70 1.17 -21.42 10.17
N GLU A 71 1.54 -21.37 11.44
CA GLU A 71 2.94 -21.35 11.86
C GLU A 71 3.69 -22.61 11.40
N GLY A 72 3.07 -23.79 11.55
CA GLY A 72 3.63 -25.05 11.05
C GLY A 72 3.85 -25.04 9.54
N ILE A 73 2.87 -24.57 8.76
CA ILE A 73 2.95 -24.46 7.31
C ILE A 73 4.03 -23.47 6.87
N VAL A 74 4.11 -22.31 7.53
CA VAL A 74 5.12 -21.29 7.22
C VAL A 74 6.53 -21.80 7.53
N LYS A 75 6.71 -22.47 8.67
CA LYS A 75 7.98 -23.10 9.05
C LYS A 75 8.40 -24.21 8.08
N SER A 76 7.46 -25.03 7.59
CA SER A 76 7.79 -26.09 6.63
C SER A 76 8.28 -25.56 5.28
N HIS A 77 7.96 -24.30 4.95
CA HIS A 77 8.44 -23.60 3.75
C HIS A 77 9.68 -22.73 4.01
N GLY A 78 10.32 -22.86 5.18
CA GLY A 78 11.56 -22.16 5.50
C GLY A 78 11.38 -20.70 5.97
N HIS A 79 10.16 -20.31 6.35
CA HIS A 79 9.84 -18.97 6.83
C HIS A 79 9.50 -18.97 8.33
N THR A 80 9.50 -17.78 8.93
CA THR A 80 9.10 -17.58 10.33
C THR A 80 8.04 -16.48 10.40
N LEU A 81 6.99 -16.72 11.19
CA LEU A 81 5.97 -15.70 11.44
C LEU A 81 6.53 -14.58 12.33
N SER A 82 6.12 -13.36 12.02
CA SER A 82 6.47 -12.19 12.81
C SER A 82 5.45 -12.00 13.94
N GLU A 83 5.79 -12.41 15.16
CA GLU A 83 4.87 -12.38 16.32
C GLU A 83 4.20 -11.02 16.53
N HIS A 84 4.95 -9.93 16.37
CA HIS A 84 4.44 -8.57 16.55
C HIS A 84 3.48 -8.11 15.42
N LYS A 85 3.52 -8.76 14.25
CA LYS A 85 2.63 -8.48 13.12
C LYS A 85 1.44 -9.45 13.06
N THR A 86 1.56 -10.65 13.63
CA THR A 86 0.48 -11.63 13.70
C THR A 86 -0.63 -11.16 14.64
N LYS A 87 -1.82 -10.89 14.09
CA LYS A 87 -2.96 -10.36 14.85
C LYS A 87 -4.24 -11.12 14.52
N ILE A 88 -4.98 -11.51 15.57
CA ILE A 88 -6.35 -12.01 15.43
C ILE A 88 -7.33 -10.88 15.74
N PHE A 89 -8.32 -10.71 14.87
CA PHE A 89 -9.39 -9.75 15.08
C PHE A 89 -10.74 -10.45 15.23
N GLY A 90 -11.42 -10.21 16.35
CA GLY A 90 -12.77 -10.70 16.58
C GLY A 90 -13.86 -9.94 15.80
N PRO A 91 -15.13 -10.39 15.91
CA PRO A 91 -16.28 -9.66 15.40
C PRO A 91 -16.38 -8.27 16.03
N GLY A 92 -16.86 -7.28 15.25
CA GLY A 92 -17.04 -5.89 15.70
C GLY A 92 -15.76 -5.07 15.93
N ARG A 93 -14.59 -5.70 16.09
CA ARG A 93 -13.31 -4.97 16.25
C ARG A 93 -12.81 -4.42 14.91
N PRO A 94 -12.31 -3.17 14.88
CA PRO A 94 -11.60 -2.63 13.73
C PRO A 94 -10.37 -3.49 13.40
N LYS A 95 -10.26 -3.91 12.15
CA LYS A 95 -9.20 -4.81 11.65
C LYS A 95 -8.24 -4.00 10.81
N HIS A 96 -6.99 -3.87 11.27
CA HIS A 96 -5.98 -3.17 10.48
C HIS A 96 -5.31 -4.19 9.54
N VAL A 97 -5.62 -4.11 8.25
CA VAL A 97 -5.17 -5.04 7.20
C VAL A 97 -4.53 -4.22 6.09
N THR A 98 -3.32 -4.57 5.65
CA THR A 98 -2.63 -3.96 4.49
C THR A 98 -2.67 -2.41 4.43
N GLY A 99 -2.56 -1.74 5.59
CA GLY A 99 -2.55 -0.28 5.69
C GLY A 99 -3.94 0.41 5.68
N VAL A 100 -5.02 -0.38 5.66
CA VAL A 100 -6.41 0.08 5.78
C VAL A 100 -7.07 -0.50 7.03
N VAL A 101 -8.18 0.10 7.47
CA VAL A 101 -8.97 -0.42 8.60
C VAL A 101 -10.30 -0.95 8.07
N ILE A 102 -10.66 -2.17 8.40
CA ILE A 102 -12.00 -2.73 8.14
C ILE A 102 -12.80 -2.62 9.44
N SER A 103 -13.92 -1.91 9.41
CA SER A 103 -14.81 -1.77 10.57
C SER A 103 -16.27 -1.73 10.12
N GLY A 104 -17.12 -2.56 10.73
CA GLY A 104 -18.54 -2.68 10.37
C GLY A 104 -18.77 -3.06 8.91
N GLY A 105 -17.92 -3.90 8.33
CA GLY A 105 -17.99 -4.32 6.92
C GLY A 105 -17.52 -3.28 5.90
N ALA A 106 -17.08 -2.10 6.33
CA ALA A 106 -16.60 -1.04 5.46
C ALA A 106 -15.09 -0.82 5.60
N LEU A 107 -14.44 -0.46 4.48
CA LEU A 107 -13.08 0.08 4.49
C LEU A 107 -13.08 1.50 5.07
N ARG A 108 -12.11 1.75 5.92
CA ARG A 108 -11.95 2.97 6.72
C ARG A 108 -10.50 3.42 6.68
N VAL A 109 -10.34 4.72 6.66
CA VAL A 109 -9.02 5.37 6.70
C VAL A 109 -8.46 5.28 8.13
N PRO A 110 -7.22 4.82 8.33
CA PRO A 110 -6.59 4.77 9.65
C PRO A 110 -6.50 6.15 10.30
N HIS A 111 -6.66 6.21 11.64
CA HIS A 111 -6.57 7.47 12.40
C HIS A 111 -5.21 8.18 12.22
N THR A 112 -4.13 7.43 12.02
CA THR A 112 -2.79 7.97 11.75
C THR A 112 -2.76 8.86 10.52
N ARG A 113 -3.49 8.49 9.45
CA ARG A 113 -3.63 9.30 8.23
C ARG A 113 -4.34 10.61 8.52
N PHE A 114 -5.39 10.58 9.35
CA PHE A 114 -6.10 11.79 9.76
C PHE A 114 -5.26 12.72 10.63
N ARG A 115 -4.45 12.18 11.55
CA ARG A 115 -3.47 12.99 12.31
C ARG A 115 -2.48 13.67 11.38
N LYS A 116 -1.95 12.94 10.39
CA LYS A 116 -1.02 13.50 9.40
C LYS A 116 -1.67 14.60 8.57
N ALA A 117 -2.91 14.42 8.10
CA ALA A 117 -3.65 15.44 7.36
C ALA A 117 -3.83 16.72 8.19
N ARG A 118 -4.22 16.60 9.46
CA ARG A 118 -4.36 17.75 10.37
C ARG A 118 -3.03 18.45 10.63
N ALA A 119 -1.95 17.70 10.85
CA ALA A 119 -0.62 18.27 11.04
C ALA A 119 -0.15 19.05 9.80
N ILE A 120 -0.35 18.50 8.60
CA ILE A 120 -0.03 19.20 7.35
C ILE A 120 -0.90 20.45 7.20
N ARG A 121 -2.18 20.39 7.55
CA ARG A 121 -3.07 21.55 7.48
C ARG A 121 -2.61 22.67 8.42
N ALA A 122 -2.32 22.34 9.68
CA ALA A 122 -1.81 23.30 10.64
C ALA A 122 -0.47 23.93 10.18
N ALA A 123 0.43 23.10 9.61
CA ALA A 123 1.67 23.60 9.03
C ALA A 123 1.42 24.55 7.84
N PHE A 124 0.45 24.25 6.97
CA PHE A 124 0.07 25.12 5.86
C PHE A 124 -0.49 26.47 6.35
N ASP A 125 -1.30 26.46 7.40
CA ASP A 125 -1.93 27.66 7.94
C ASP A 125 -0.89 28.58 8.62
N ALA A 126 0.14 28.01 9.25
CA ALA A 126 1.24 28.75 9.88
C ALA A 126 2.36 29.19 8.92
N GLU A 127 2.48 28.55 7.74
CA GLU A 127 3.53 28.83 6.77
C GLU A 127 3.26 30.13 5.99
N LYS A 128 4.32 30.92 5.80
CA LYS A 128 4.26 32.21 5.11
C LYS A 128 4.85 32.14 3.71
N ASP A 129 5.80 31.24 3.48
CA ASP A 129 6.44 31.06 2.18
C ASP A 129 5.50 30.38 1.17
N ASP A 130 5.18 31.06 0.06
CA ASP A 130 4.21 30.56 -0.91
C ASP A 130 4.64 29.26 -1.62
N GLN A 131 5.95 29.02 -1.80
CA GLN A 131 6.44 27.77 -2.38
C GLN A 131 6.21 26.59 -1.43
N ARG A 132 6.50 26.78 -0.14
CA ARG A 132 6.25 25.77 0.89
C ARG A 132 4.76 25.54 1.11
N ARG A 133 3.95 26.60 1.04
CA ARG A 133 2.49 26.49 1.10
C ARG A 133 1.96 25.63 -0.06
N GLU A 134 2.43 25.83 -1.28
CA GLU A 134 2.03 24.98 -2.41
C GLU A 134 2.43 23.52 -2.19
N LEU A 135 3.66 23.26 -1.73
CA LEU A 135 4.12 21.90 -1.45
C LEU A 135 3.27 21.21 -0.36
N LEU A 136 2.93 21.93 0.70
CA LEU A 136 2.07 21.44 1.79
C LEU A 136 0.65 21.19 1.28
N ALA A 137 0.11 22.07 0.45
CA ALA A 137 -1.18 21.89 -0.19
C ALA A 137 -1.20 20.67 -1.12
N ALA A 138 -0.13 20.44 -1.89
CA ALA A 138 0.00 19.29 -2.78
C ALA A 138 0.07 17.98 -1.97
N LYS A 139 0.85 17.96 -0.88
CA LYS A 139 0.90 16.83 0.06
C LYS A 139 -0.46 16.55 0.70
N LEU A 140 -1.17 17.59 1.13
CA LEU A 140 -2.50 17.48 1.74
C LEU A 140 -3.52 16.93 0.73
N CYS A 141 -3.51 17.46 -0.49
CA CYS A 141 -4.37 17.03 -1.59
C CYS A 141 -4.15 15.54 -1.93
N GLY A 142 -2.89 15.11 -2.06
CA GLY A 142 -2.57 13.70 -2.31
C GLY A 142 -3.09 12.78 -1.20
N LEU A 143 -2.84 13.15 0.06
CA LEU A 143 -3.26 12.36 1.22
C LEU A 143 -4.79 12.27 1.36
N LEU A 144 -5.51 13.37 1.15
CA LEU A 144 -6.97 13.39 1.23
C LEU A 144 -7.63 12.76 0.01
N GLY A 145 -6.99 12.81 -1.16
CA GLY A 145 -7.41 12.06 -2.35
C GLY A 145 -7.36 10.55 -2.12
N GLU A 146 -6.24 10.03 -1.60
CA GLU A 146 -6.11 8.63 -1.17
C GLU A 146 -7.22 8.26 -0.15
N ALA A 147 -7.44 9.12 0.85
CA ALA A 147 -8.46 8.90 1.87
C ALA A 147 -9.89 8.86 1.29
N ALA A 148 -10.22 9.74 0.34
CA ALA A 148 -11.53 9.79 -0.30
C ALA A 148 -11.78 8.61 -1.25
N PHE A 149 -10.72 8.06 -1.84
CA PHE A 149 -10.81 6.83 -2.63
C PHE A 149 -11.20 5.63 -1.76
N LEU A 150 -10.64 5.55 -0.55
CA LEU A 150 -10.93 4.47 0.40
C LEU A 150 -12.26 4.63 1.13
N ASP A 151 -12.63 5.87 1.48
CA ASP A 151 -13.83 6.16 2.27
C ASP A 151 -14.48 7.48 1.81
N ALA A 152 -15.70 7.36 1.25
CA ALA A 152 -16.43 8.47 0.64
C ALA A 152 -16.70 9.65 1.60
N ARG A 153 -16.63 9.43 2.93
CA ARG A 153 -16.80 10.50 3.92
C ARG A 153 -15.76 11.62 3.79
N TYR A 154 -14.59 11.31 3.22
CA TYR A 154 -13.51 12.28 3.01
C TYR A 154 -13.61 13.03 1.68
N LYS A 155 -14.60 12.73 0.82
CA LYS A 155 -14.76 13.35 -0.51
C LYS A 155 -14.82 14.86 -0.45
N ARG A 156 -15.54 15.43 0.52
CA ARG A 156 -15.63 16.89 0.70
C ARG A 156 -14.27 17.50 1.04
N MET A 157 -13.54 16.89 1.98
CA MET A 157 -12.20 17.35 2.36
C MET A 157 -11.20 17.27 1.20
N ALA A 158 -11.28 16.21 0.39
CA ALA A 158 -10.46 16.06 -0.81
C ALA A 158 -10.73 17.20 -1.80
N ILE A 159 -12.00 17.48 -2.11
CA ILE A 159 -12.39 18.61 -2.98
C ILE A 159 -11.88 19.94 -2.44
N ASP A 160 -12.03 20.18 -1.13
CA ASP A 160 -11.58 21.42 -0.51
C ASP A 160 -10.06 21.57 -0.56
N SER A 161 -9.31 20.46 -0.43
CA SER A 161 -7.85 20.47 -0.58
C SER A 161 -7.37 20.74 -2.01
N VAL A 162 -8.13 20.31 -3.03
CA VAL A 162 -7.85 20.65 -4.43
C VAL A 162 -8.00 22.16 -4.65
N LYS A 163 -9.05 22.76 -4.12
CA LYS A 163 -9.26 24.23 -4.17
C LYS A 163 -8.13 24.97 -3.47
N LEU A 164 -7.71 24.49 -2.30
CA LEU A 164 -6.60 25.07 -1.54
C LEU A 164 -5.28 24.99 -2.30
N LEU A 165 -5.01 23.87 -2.98
CA LEU A 165 -3.84 23.73 -3.86
C LEU A 165 -3.89 24.70 -5.05
N ALA A 166 -5.05 24.84 -5.70
CA ALA A 166 -5.21 25.79 -6.79
C ALA A 166 -4.95 27.24 -6.34
N ALA A 167 -5.47 27.63 -5.17
CA ALA A 167 -5.24 28.94 -4.59
C ALA A 167 -3.76 29.18 -4.20
N ALA A 168 -3.08 28.16 -3.67
CA ALA A 168 -1.65 28.25 -3.35
C ALA A 168 -0.80 28.39 -4.63
N LYS A 169 -1.12 27.62 -5.68
CA LYS A 169 -0.44 27.72 -6.99
C LYS A 169 -0.62 29.08 -7.65
N ALA A 170 -1.79 29.71 -7.52
CA ALA A 170 -2.07 31.00 -8.12
C ALA A 170 -1.19 32.14 -7.57
N LYS A 171 -0.64 31.99 -6.36
CA LYS A 171 0.28 32.97 -5.75
C LYS A 171 1.73 32.82 -6.21
N LEU A 172 2.07 31.69 -6.84
CA LEU A 172 3.42 31.45 -7.32
C LEU A 172 3.70 32.18 -8.64
N PRO A 173 4.91 32.71 -8.83
CA PRO A 173 5.29 33.29 -10.10
C PRO A 173 5.25 32.20 -11.20
N PRO A 174 4.84 32.56 -12.44
CA PRO A 174 4.69 31.61 -13.54
C PRO A 174 5.97 30.83 -13.90
N SER A 175 7.14 31.29 -13.46
CA SER A 175 8.45 30.67 -13.68
C SER A 175 8.73 29.41 -12.85
N LEU A 176 7.87 29.06 -11.89
CA LEU A 176 8.03 27.88 -11.01
C LEU A 176 6.96 26.80 -11.23
N ALA A 177 6.16 26.91 -12.29
CA ALA A 177 5.37 25.79 -12.76
C ALA A 177 6.33 24.66 -13.15
N ARG A 178 6.59 23.73 -12.22
CA ARG A 178 7.40 22.54 -12.49
C ARG A 178 6.90 21.95 -13.81
N PRO A 179 7.77 21.73 -14.81
CA PRO A 179 7.36 21.01 -15.99
C PRO A 179 6.79 19.68 -15.50
N ILE A 180 5.53 19.43 -15.83
CA ILE A 180 4.91 18.13 -15.66
C ILE A 180 5.87 17.19 -16.38
N ALA A 181 6.52 16.30 -15.61
CA ALA A 181 7.52 15.36 -16.09
C ALA A 181 7.09 14.84 -17.46
N GLY A 182 7.94 15.07 -18.45
CA GLY A 182 7.62 14.90 -19.85
C GLY A 182 6.90 13.58 -20.07
N LYS A 183 5.71 13.67 -20.68
CA LYS A 183 5.17 12.54 -21.43
C LYS A 183 6.27 12.14 -22.41
N HIS A 184 7.00 11.07 -22.12
CA HIS A 184 7.71 10.31 -23.13
C HIS A 184 6.63 9.77 -24.08
N LYS A 185 6.21 10.61 -25.03
CA LYS A 185 5.69 10.14 -26.30
C LYS A 185 6.84 9.36 -26.92
N ARG A 186 6.85 8.04 -26.75
CA ARG A 186 7.59 7.15 -27.65
C ARG A 186 6.96 7.35 -29.02
N THR A 187 7.52 8.27 -29.80
CA THR A 187 7.34 8.31 -31.24
C THR A 187 7.94 7.03 -31.78
N ILE A 188 7.07 6.06 -32.10
CA ILE A 188 7.43 4.96 -32.97
C ILE A 188 7.56 5.59 -34.37
N SER A 189 8.79 5.85 -34.79
CA SER A 189 9.09 6.12 -36.19
C SER A 189 8.95 4.82 -36.98
N PRO A 190 8.27 4.82 -38.14
CA PRO A 190 8.15 3.65 -38.98
C PRO A 190 9.49 3.42 -39.69
N THR A 191 10.08 2.26 -39.46
CA THR A 191 11.26 1.78 -40.18
C THR A 191 10.94 1.76 -41.67
N LYS A 192 11.68 2.55 -42.45
CA LYS A 192 11.69 2.48 -43.92
C LYS A 192 12.81 1.54 -44.35
N ARG A 193 12.41 0.56 -45.17
CA ARG A 193 13.19 -0.28 -46.11
C ARG A 193 14.09 -1.34 -45.51
#